data_AF-A0A2E0BLV4-F1
#
_entry.id   AF-A0A2E0BLV4-F1
#
_cell.length_a   1.000
_cell.length_b   1.000
_cell.length_c   1.000
_cell.angle_alpha   90.00
_cell.angle_beta   90.00
_cell.angle_gamma   90.00
#
_symmetry.space_group_name_H-M   'P 1'
#
loop_
_entity.id
_entity.type
_entity.pdbx_description
1 polymer ?
#
loop_
_entity_poly.entity_id
_entity_poly.type
_entity_poly.pdbx_seq_one_letter_code
_entity_poly.pdbx_strand_id
1 'polypeptide(L)'
;MNYIHFFDKYLRPFFGLLIVLNLIHQVFSSGTTIIDFPLFENFYKISMLLFVVELCLRFYLERKLTFLSTLDAIVLINYYFVGILDFRMLRLFRAYSSFSNHEILLPSNILIKTVYKQRYALLGSQIMVVSVLLVFSTLIHFLEKDVYPEAFGSILSSMWYGITTLTTVGGGITPVTSLGKLLASLTMFLGIGIFALPVAILASAYYEEIQKRNFLISLETISSIPLFEKLPVGAIGKINSKLQAALLPAGKKIITKGDNADAMYIIEFGSVKVELSDPITLGPGDYFGERGLLKNEVRNASITSAQEVKLLKLKKEDLLELISEHAHLFEELSAVSETRSG
;
A
#
# COMPACT_ATOMS: atom_id res chain seq x y z
N MET A 1 2.69 28.83 16.36
CA MET A 1 2.38 27.38 16.27
C MET A 1 1.29 27.23 15.22
N ASN A 2 1.59 26.62 14.07
CA ASN A 2 0.72 26.64 12.89
C ASN A 2 -0.63 25.97 13.24
N TYR A 3 -1.74 26.71 13.27
CA TYR A 3 -3.07 26.16 13.63
C TYR A 3 -3.46 24.94 12.79
N ILE A 4 -2.99 24.89 11.55
CA ILE A 4 -3.12 23.77 10.61
C ILE A 4 -2.43 22.50 11.16
N HIS A 5 -1.23 22.63 11.74
CA HIS A 5 -0.49 21.50 12.29
C HIS A 5 -1.14 20.92 13.56
N PHE A 6 -1.78 21.75 14.39
CA PHE A 6 -2.54 21.26 15.55
C PHE A 6 -3.80 20.50 15.10
N PHE A 7 -4.53 21.07 14.15
CA PHE A 7 -5.74 20.47 13.59
C PHE A 7 -5.45 19.10 12.96
N ASP A 8 -4.38 19.00 12.17
CA ASP A 8 -4.00 17.75 11.51
C ASP A 8 -3.46 16.68 12.46
N LYS A 9 -2.75 17.08 13.52
CA LYS A 9 -2.15 16.12 14.46
C LYS A 9 -3.16 15.53 15.44
N TYR A 10 -4.10 16.33 15.96
CA TYR A 10 -4.98 15.91 17.05
C TYR A 10 -6.46 15.81 16.67
N LEU A 11 -6.99 16.74 15.88
CA LEU A 11 -8.42 16.76 15.55
C LEU A 11 -8.76 15.75 14.45
N ARG A 12 -7.90 15.59 13.45
CA ARG A 12 -8.13 14.65 12.34
C ARG A 12 -8.31 13.19 12.80
N PRO A 13 -7.45 12.60 13.66
CA PRO A 13 -7.67 11.24 14.17
C PRO A 13 -8.92 11.13 15.05
N PHE A 14 -9.21 12.14 15.88
CA PHE A 14 -10.39 12.18 16.72
C PHE A 14 -11.69 12.11 15.91
N PHE A 15 -11.82 12.96 14.87
CA PHE A 15 -13.00 12.92 14.00
C PHE A 15 -13.06 11.65 13.15
N GLY A 16 -11.91 11.09 12.76
CA GLY A 16 -11.85 9.76 12.13
C GLY A 16 -12.47 8.67 13.00
N LEU A 17 -12.09 8.61 14.28
CA LEU A 17 -12.67 7.68 15.25
C LEU A 17 -14.16 7.96 15.48
N LEU A 18 -14.55 9.23 15.60
CA LEU A 18 -15.95 9.63 15.77
C LEU A 18 -16.83 9.20 14.59
N ILE A 19 -16.32 9.27 13.35
CA ILE A 19 -17.03 8.75 12.16
C ILE A 19 -17.24 7.26 12.31
N VAL A 20 -16.19 6.48 12.64
CA VAL A 20 -16.31 5.03 12.79
C VAL A 20 -17.35 4.66 13.86
N LEU A 21 -17.31 5.32 15.02
CA LEU A 21 -18.30 5.10 16.09
C LEU A 21 -19.72 5.47 15.65
N ASN A 22 -19.88 6.53 14.85
CA ASN A 22 -21.17 6.95 14.32
C ASN A 22 -21.73 5.97 13.27
N LEU A 23 -20.86 5.35 12.46
CA LEU A 23 -21.24 4.28 11.53
C LEU A 23 -21.62 2.99 12.28
N ILE A 24 -20.86 2.63 13.32
CA ILE A 24 -21.20 1.51 14.20
C ILE A 24 -22.57 1.74 14.83
N HIS A 25 -22.81 2.96 15.33
CA HIS A 25 -24.14 3.33 15.83
C HIS A 25 -25.21 3.13 14.77
N GLN A 26 -25.00 3.57 13.52
CA GLN A 26 -25.96 3.40 12.43
C GLN A 26 -26.33 1.93 12.23
N VAL A 27 -25.32 1.04 12.18
CA VAL A 27 -25.52 -0.40 12.04
C VAL A 27 -26.35 -0.96 13.19
N PHE A 28 -26.00 -0.64 14.43
CA PHE A 28 -26.75 -1.15 15.60
C PHE A 28 -28.16 -0.55 15.70
N SER A 29 -28.34 0.72 15.37
CA SER A 29 -29.66 1.38 15.33
C SER A 29 -30.57 0.84 14.22
N SER A 30 -30.01 0.17 13.22
CA SER A 30 -30.82 -0.46 12.16
C SER A 30 -31.50 -1.77 12.63
N GLY A 31 -31.02 -2.38 13.72
CA GLY A 31 -31.59 -3.59 14.30
C GLY A 31 -32.65 -3.28 15.36
N THR A 32 -33.55 -4.24 15.61
CA THR A 32 -34.66 -4.09 16.58
C THR A 32 -34.25 -4.25 18.06
N THR A 33 -33.00 -4.63 18.33
CA THR A 33 -32.59 -5.16 19.65
C THR A 33 -31.91 -4.15 20.58
N ILE A 34 -31.51 -2.96 20.09
CA ILE A 34 -30.71 -1.98 20.87
C ILE A 34 -31.25 -0.58 20.61
N ILE A 35 -32.42 -0.24 21.17
CA ILE A 35 -33.09 1.03 20.86
C ILE A 35 -33.26 1.94 22.10
N ASP A 36 -33.28 1.41 23.32
CA ASP A 36 -33.73 2.20 24.48
C ASP A 36 -32.64 2.59 25.49
N PHE A 37 -31.41 2.84 25.04
CA PHE A 37 -30.38 3.44 25.92
C PHE A 37 -30.25 4.96 25.63
N PRO A 38 -30.60 5.85 26.58
CA PRO A 38 -30.50 7.31 26.38
C PRO A 38 -29.09 7.78 26.00
N LEU A 39 -28.05 7.07 26.46
CA LEU A 39 -26.66 7.34 26.10
C LEU A 39 -26.38 7.14 24.61
N PHE A 40 -27.07 6.20 23.97
CA PHE A 40 -26.88 5.83 22.56
C PHE A 40 -27.45 6.93 21.63
N GLU A 41 -28.68 7.36 21.89
CA GLU A 41 -29.31 8.49 21.18
C GLU A 41 -28.60 9.83 21.42
N ASN A 42 -28.16 10.08 22.65
CA ASN A 42 -27.40 11.29 22.97
C ASN A 42 -26.04 11.31 22.26
N PHE A 43 -25.36 10.17 22.18
CA PHE A 43 -24.13 10.05 21.41
C PHE A 43 -24.34 10.45 19.95
N TYR A 44 -25.43 9.99 19.31
CA TYR A 44 -25.71 10.35 17.93
C TYR A 44 -25.87 11.86 17.74
N LYS A 45 -26.74 12.50 18.53
CA LYS A 45 -26.97 13.95 18.45
C LYS A 45 -25.71 14.77 18.73
N ILE A 46 -24.95 14.40 19.77
CA ILE A 46 -23.69 15.06 20.12
C ILE A 46 -22.68 14.92 18.99
N SER A 47 -22.53 13.72 18.42
CA SER A 47 -21.61 13.50 17.30
C SER A 47 -21.98 14.34 16.07
N MET A 48 -23.27 14.49 15.75
CA MET A 48 -23.73 15.32 14.64
C MET A 48 -23.47 16.80 14.87
N LEU A 49 -23.61 17.29 16.11
CA LEU A 49 -23.22 18.66 16.46
C LEU A 49 -21.71 18.86 16.30
N LEU A 50 -20.90 17.91 16.77
CA LEU A 50 -19.44 17.97 16.63
C LEU A 50 -19.00 18.00 15.15
N PHE A 51 -19.69 17.27 14.27
CA PHE A 51 -19.41 17.31 12.82
C PHE A 51 -19.78 18.65 12.16
N VAL A 52 -20.82 19.34 12.63
CA VAL A 52 -21.11 20.71 12.16
C VAL A 52 -19.98 21.65 12.53
N VAL A 53 -19.56 21.62 13.80
CA VAL A 53 -18.46 22.45 14.30
C VAL A 53 -17.19 22.17 13.50
N GLU A 54 -16.90 20.89 13.25
CA GLU A 54 -15.75 20.47 12.45
C GLU A 54 -15.79 21.01 11.02
N LEU A 55 -16.93 20.87 10.32
CA LEU A 55 -17.08 21.35 8.95
C LEU A 55 -16.91 22.88 8.87
N CYS A 56 -17.48 23.62 9.83
CA CYS A 56 -17.33 25.08 9.92
C CYS A 56 -15.88 25.49 10.18
N LEU A 57 -15.19 24.84 11.12
CA LEU A 57 -13.77 25.10 11.42
C LEU A 57 -12.90 24.82 10.20
N ARG A 58 -13.13 23.71 9.51
CA ARG A 58 -12.40 23.35 8.29
C ARG A 58 -12.62 24.35 7.17
N PHE A 59 -13.87 24.77 6.94
CA PHE A 59 -14.17 25.78 5.93
C PHE A 59 -13.49 27.12 6.24
N TYR A 60 -13.45 27.52 7.52
CA TYR A 60 -12.78 28.74 7.96
C TYR A 60 -11.25 28.69 7.78
N LEU A 61 -10.63 27.57 8.14
CA LEU A 61 -9.17 27.39 8.10
C LEU A 61 -8.64 27.14 6.69
N GLU A 62 -9.28 26.25 5.92
CA GLU A 62 -8.79 25.80 4.61
C GLU A 62 -9.35 26.63 3.44
N ARG A 63 -10.49 27.30 3.62
CA ARG A 63 -11.22 28.10 2.60
C ARG A 63 -11.41 27.39 1.25
N LYS A 64 -11.37 26.05 1.24
CA LYS A 64 -11.51 25.21 0.05
C LYS A 64 -12.55 24.13 0.31
N LEU A 65 -13.42 23.92 -0.68
CA LEU A 65 -14.34 22.79 -0.73
C LEU A 65 -13.68 21.63 -1.45
N THR A 66 -13.22 20.65 -0.68
CA THR A 66 -12.76 19.35 -1.20
C THR A 66 -13.95 18.43 -1.42
N PHE A 67 -13.80 17.44 -2.31
CA PHE A 67 -14.83 16.42 -2.57
C PHE A 67 -15.35 15.75 -1.29
N LEU A 68 -14.45 15.41 -0.34
CA LEU A 68 -14.83 14.81 0.94
C LEU A 68 -15.66 15.75 1.81
N SER A 69 -15.30 17.04 1.89
CA SER A 69 -16.04 18.05 2.65
C SER A 69 -17.45 18.28 2.07
N THR A 70 -17.61 18.14 0.75
CA THR A 70 -18.92 18.18 0.09
C THR A 70 -19.80 17.00 0.50
N LEU A 71 -19.23 15.79 0.59
CA LEU A 71 -19.98 14.62 1.08
C LEU A 71 -20.44 14.83 2.53
N ASP A 72 -19.58 15.38 3.39
CA ASP A 72 -19.99 15.65 4.78
C ASP A 72 -21.09 16.69 4.89
N ALA A 73 -21.03 17.73 4.05
CA ALA A 73 -22.08 18.74 3.94
C ALA A 73 -23.40 18.11 3.51
N ILE A 74 -23.40 17.23 2.51
CA ILE A 74 -24.61 16.49 2.08
C ILE A 74 -25.21 15.69 3.24
N VAL A 75 -24.38 15.00 4.03
CA VAL A 75 -24.83 14.23 5.18
C VAL A 75 -25.41 15.14 6.27
N LEU A 76 -24.76 16.26 6.59
CA LEU A 76 -25.26 17.21 7.60
C LEU A 76 -26.56 17.89 7.16
N ILE A 77 -26.63 18.34 5.90
CA ILE A 77 -27.82 18.97 5.34
C ILE A 77 -28.99 17.99 5.34
N ASN A 78 -28.75 16.74 4.93
CA ASN A 78 -29.78 15.71 4.98
C ASN A 78 -30.31 15.53 6.43
N TYR A 79 -29.42 15.41 7.41
CA TYR A 79 -29.80 15.18 8.80
C TYR A 79 -30.64 16.32 9.40
N TYR A 80 -30.25 17.58 9.19
CA TYR A 80 -30.92 18.71 9.83
C TYR A 80 -32.16 19.22 9.06
N PHE A 81 -32.23 19.01 7.74
CA PHE A 81 -33.27 19.64 6.90
C PHE A 81 -34.18 18.66 6.15
N VAL A 82 -33.66 17.49 5.72
CA VAL A 82 -34.37 16.61 4.78
C VAL A 82 -34.96 15.38 5.48
N GLY A 83 -34.16 14.63 6.22
CA GLY A 83 -34.61 13.51 7.06
C GLY A 83 -35.18 12.28 6.33
N ILE A 84 -35.07 12.18 5.00
CA ILE A 84 -35.70 11.08 4.23
C ILE A 84 -34.93 9.76 4.35
N LEU A 85 -33.60 9.82 4.35
CA LEU A 85 -32.70 8.65 4.37
C LEU A 85 -31.44 8.98 5.17
N ASP A 86 -30.92 7.98 5.89
CA ASP A 86 -29.70 8.12 6.66
C ASP A 86 -28.44 7.98 5.80
N PHE A 87 -27.86 9.11 5.41
CA PHE A 87 -26.67 9.17 4.55
C PHE A 87 -25.33 9.08 5.30
N ARG A 88 -25.33 8.78 6.61
CA ARG A 88 -24.10 8.74 7.42
C ARG A 88 -23.01 7.83 6.83
N MET A 89 -23.39 6.72 6.19
CA MET A 89 -22.47 5.83 5.48
C MET A 89 -21.57 6.51 4.44
N LEU A 90 -21.98 7.64 3.84
CA LEU A 90 -21.14 8.40 2.90
C LEU A 90 -19.86 8.94 3.56
N ARG A 91 -19.84 9.09 4.89
CA ARG A 91 -18.65 9.52 5.63
C ARG A 91 -17.57 8.45 5.74
N LEU A 92 -17.84 7.21 5.36
CA LEU A 92 -16.83 6.14 5.34
C LEU A 92 -15.61 6.52 4.47
N PHE A 93 -15.83 7.21 3.35
CA PHE A 93 -14.76 7.73 2.49
C PHE A 93 -13.82 8.68 3.24
N ARG A 94 -14.34 9.40 4.24
CA ARG A 94 -13.58 10.33 5.06
C ARG A 94 -12.89 9.66 6.24
N ALA A 95 -13.48 8.63 6.84
CA ALA A 95 -12.79 7.79 7.82
C ALA A 95 -11.48 7.27 7.22
N TYR A 96 -11.52 6.77 5.98
CA TYR A 96 -10.33 6.33 5.24
C TYR A 96 -9.23 7.41 5.15
N SER A 97 -9.59 8.63 4.78
CA SER A 97 -8.65 9.76 4.70
C SER A 97 -8.06 10.15 6.06
N SER A 98 -8.81 9.99 7.15
CA SER A 98 -8.36 10.35 8.50
C SER A 98 -7.29 9.40 9.02
N PHE A 99 -7.32 8.13 8.61
CA PHE A 99 -6.31 7.14 8.98
C PHE A 99 -5.12 7.09 8.01
N SER A 100 -5.29 7.55 6.76
CA SER A 100 -4.29 7.51 5.69
C SER A 100 -2.94 8.20 5.99
N ASN A 101 -2.83 9.01 7.05
CA ASN A 101 -1.59 9.65 7.47
C ASN A 101 -0.67 8.73 8.30
N HIS A 102 -1.12 7.53 8.69
CA HIS A 102 -0.23 6.54 9.31
C HIS A 102 0.60 5.86 8.21
N GLU A 103 1.92 5.81 8.40
CA GLU A 103 2.92 5.20 7.49
C GLU A 103 2.58 3.74 7.09
N ILE A 104 1.67 3.09 7.83
CA ILE A 104 1.20 1.72 7.58
C ILE A 104 0.24 1.63 6.36
N LEU A 105 -0.34 2.73 5.86
CA LEU A 105 -1.32 2.72 4.75
C LEU A 105 -0.76 3.09 3.36
N LEU A 106 0.55 3.11 3.20
CA LEU A 106 1.20 3.29 1.90
C LEU A 106 0.84 2.12 0.98
N PRO A 107 0.13 2.28 -0.17
CA PRO A 107 -0.05 3.48 -0.99
C PRO A 107 -1.43 3.55 -1.69
N SER A 108 -2.46 4.06 -1.00
CA SER A 108 -3.80 4.29 -1.58
C SER A 108 -3.78 5.04 -2.92
N ASN A 109 -2.91 6.05 -3.03
CA ASN A 109 -2.71 6.83 -4.25
C ASN A 109 -2.17 6.01 -5.42
N ILE A 110 -1.34 4.99 -5.17
CA ILE A 110 -0.84 4.11 -6.23
C ILE A 110 -1.98 3.26 -6.75
N LEU A 111 -2.80 2.67 -5.86
CA LEU A 111 -3.95 1.86 -6.28
C LEU A 111 -4.92 2.67 -7.16
N ILE A 112 -5.30 3.88 -6.73
CA ILE A 112 -6.21 4.75 -7.49
C ILE A 112 -5.59 5.15 -8.84
N LYS A 113 -4.32 5.53 -8.85
CA LYS A 113 -3.59 5.87 -10.08
C LYS A 113 -3.52 4.68 -11.04
N THR A 114 -3.28 3.47 -10.50
CA THR A 114 -3.24 2.24 -11.28
C THR A 114 -4.60 1.91 -11.88
N VAL A 115 -5.69 2.03 -11.12
CA VAL A 115 -7.07 1.88 -11.62
C VAL A 115 -7.33 2.87 -12.76
N TYR A 116 -6.95 4.13 -12.59
CA TYR A 116 -7.15 5.16 -13.62
C TYR A 116 -6.32 4.90 -14.90
N LYS A 117 -5.07 4.46 -14.76
CA LYS A 117 -4.20 4.08 -15.87
C LYS A 117 -4.73 2.84 -16.61
N GLN A 118 -5.24 1.86 -15.88
CA GLN A 118 -5.73 0.58 -16.43
C GLN A 118 -7.22 0.59 -16.78
N ARG A 119 -7.89 1.76 -16.73
CA ARG A 119 -9.34 1.88 -16.87
C ARG A 119 -9.89 1.23 -18.14
N TYR A 120 -9.20 1.31 -19.27
CA TYR A 120 -9.68 0.72 -20.53
C TYR A 120 -9.54 -0.80 -20.53
N ALA A 121 -8.46 -1.35 -19.97
CA ALA A 121 -8.29 -2.79 -19.80
C ALA A 121 -9.34 -3.36 -18.82
N LEU A 122 -9.59 -2.63 -17.73
CA LEU A 122 -10.64 -2.97 -16.78
C LEU A 122 -12.03 -2.91 -17.40
N LEU A 123 -12.38 -1.82 -18.10
CA LEU A 123 -13.67 -1.72 -18.80
C LEU A 123 -13.83 -2.83 -19.84
N GLY A 124 -12.79 -3.13 -20.62
CA GLY A 124 -12.80 -4.27 -21.56
C GLY A 124 -13.08 -5.60 -20.87
N SER A 125 -12.45 -5.85 -19.71
CA SER A 125 -12.72 -7.05 -18.91
C SER A 125 -14.16 -7.13 -18.41
N GLN A 126 -14.75 -6.00 -17.98
CA GLN A 126 -16.12 -5.98 -17.50
C GLN A 126 -17.12 -6.16 -18.64
N ILE A 127 -16.85 -5.61 -19.83
CA ILE A 127 -17.66 -5.84 -21.03
C ILE A 127 -17.67 -7.34 -21.38
N MET A 128 -16.52 -8.02 -21.27
CA MET A 128 -16.43 -9.47 -21.49
C MET A 128 -17.25 -10.25 -20.45
N VAL A 129 -17.16 -9.90 -19.16
CA VAL A 129 -17.96 -10.50 -18.08
C VAL A 129 -19.47 -10.34 -18.37
N VAL A 130 -19.90 -9.11 -18.71
CA VAL A 130 -21.32 -8.81 -19.00
C VAL A 130 -21.81 -9.56 -20.23
N SER A 131 -20.99 -9.67 -21.28
CA SER A 131 -21.34 -10.42 -22.49
C SER A 131 -21.59 -11.89 -22.17
N VAL A 132 -20.70 -12.50 -21.40
CA VAL A 132 -20.82 -13.90 -20.97
C VAL A 132 -22.02 -14.10 -20.05
N LEU A 133 -22.24 -13.18 -19.10
CA LEU A 133 -23.42 -13.17 -18.26
C LEU A 133 -24.71 -13.18 -19.09
N LEU A 134 -24.82 -12.30 -20.09
CA LEU A 134 -26.00 -12.20 -20.94
C LEU A 134 -26.24 -13.49 -21.73
N VAL A 135 -25.18 -14.09 -22.28
CA VAL A 135 -25.27 -15.37 -23.00
C VAL A 135 -25.81 -16.46 -22.08
N PHE A 136 -25.20 -16.67 -20.90
CA PHE A 136 -25.63 -17.71 -19.98
C PHE A 136 -27.04 -17.47 -19.43
N SER A 137 -27.39 -16.23 -19.11
CA SER A 137 -28.71 -15.86 -18.60
C SER A 137 -29.80 -16.10 -19.64
N THR A 138 -29.49 -15.86 -20.91
CA THR A 138 -30.42 -16.14 -22.02
C THR A 138 -30.58 -17.65 -22.23
N LEU A 139 -29.47 -18.40 -22.23
CA LEU A 139 -29.52 -19.86 -22.40
C LEU A 139 -30.29 -20.54 -21.25
N ILE A 140 -30.01 -20.17 -20.00
CA ILE A 140 -30.69 -20.78 -18.85
C ILE A 140 -32.17 -20.40 -18.80
N HIS A 141 -32.53 -19.17 -19.20
CA HIS A 141 -33.92 -18.76 -19.38
C HIS A 141 -34.65 -19.72 -20.33
N PHE A 142 -34.10 -20.00 -21.50
CA PHE A 142 -34.75 -20.90 -22.47
C PHE A 142 -34.82 -22.35 -22.00
N LEU A 143 -33.90 -22.80 -21.14
CA LEU A 143 -33.90 -24.17 -20.59
C LEU A 143 -34.84 -24.35 -19.40
N GLU A 144 -35.04 -23.31 -18.58
CA GLU A 144 -35.73 -23.43 -17.29
C GLU A 144 -37.04 -22.66 -17.20
N LYS A 145 -37.36 -21.74 -18.13
CA LYS A 145 -38.56 -20.88 -18.05
C LYS A 145 -39.87 -21.65 -17.89
N ASP A 146 -39.98 -22.84 -18.47
CA ASP A 146 -41.21 -23.64 -18.45
C ASP A 146 -41.32 -24.50 -17.18
N VAL A 147 -40.18 -24.81 -16.53
CA VAL A 147 -40.10 -25.68 -15.36
C VAL A 147 -40.05 -24.88 -14.05
N TYR A 148 -39.34 -23.75 -14.06
CA TYR A 148 -39.18 -22.87 -12.91
C TYR A 148 -39.34 -21.38 -13.31
N PRO A 149 -40.56 -20.97 -13.71
CA PRO A 149 -40.83 -19.61 -14.20
C PRO A 149 -40.62 -18.52 -13.15
N GLU A 150 -40.79 -18.82 -11.86
CA GLU A 150 -40.57 -17.83 -10.78
C GLU A 150 -39.13 -17.33 -10.73
N ALA A 151 -38.16 -18.21 -11.00
CA ALA A 151 -36.74 -17.87 -11.05
C ALA A 151 -36.27 -17.46 -12.46
N PHE A 152 -36.67 -18.22 -13.48
CA PHE A 152 -36.12 -18.13 -14.83
C PHE A 152 -37.14 -17.60 -15.86
N GLY A 153 -38.26 -17.01 -15.44
CA GLY A 153 -39.33 -16.54 -16.34
C GLY A 153 -38.97 -15.35 -17.23
N SER A 154 -37.89 -14.63 -16.94
CA SER A 154 -37.35 -13.58 -17.81
C SER A 154 -35.83 -13.65 -17.90
N ILE A 155 -35.26 -13.02 -18.93
CA ILE A 155 -33.79 -12.91 -19.04
C ILE A 155 -33.23 -12.13 -17.83
N LEU A 156 -33.90 -11.05 -17.40
CA LEU A 156 -33.46 -10.25 -16.25
C LEU A 156 -33.49 -11.04 -14.92
N SER A 157 -34.52 -11.86 -14.70
CA SER A 157 -34.57 -12.73 -13.52
C SER A 157 -33.49 -13.81 -13.57
N SER A 158 -33.23 -14.36 -14.77
CA SER A 158 -32.13 -15.31 -15.02
C SER A 158 -30.74 -14.67 -14.85
N MET A 159 -30.61 -13.37 -15.13
CA MET A 159 -29.37 -12.62 -14.89
C MET A 159 -29.01 -12.54 -13.42
N TRP A 160 -29.97 -12.50 -12.50
CA TRP A 160 -29.66 -12.56 -11.06
C TRP A 160 -28.95 -13.86 -10.68
N TYR A 161 -29.45 -14.99 -11.18
CA TYR A 161 -28.76 -16.28 -11.05
C TYR A 161 -27.38 -16.27 -11.73
N GLY A 162 -27.28 -15.73 -12.94
CA GLY A 162 -26.01 -15.60 -13.66
C GLY A 162 -24.97 -14.78 -12.90
N ILE A 163 -25.37 -13.65 -12.30
CA ILE A 163 -24.49 -12.77 -11.52
C ILE A 163 -23.98 -13.52 -10.28
N THR A 164 -24.87 -14.13 -9.49
CA THR A 164 -24.48 -14.86 -8.27
C THR A 164 -23.59 -16.06 -8.56
N THR A 165 -23.76 -16.71 -9.72
CA THR A 165 -22.95 -17.84 -10.18
C THR A 165 -21.58 -17.40 -10.70
N LEU A 166 -21.53 -16.40 -11.59
CA LEU A 166 -20.28 -15.91 -12.19
C LEU A 166 -19.38 -15.19 -11.18
N THR A 167 -19.96 -14.53 -10.18
CA THR A 167 -19.23 -13.85 -9.10
C THR A 167 -18.86 -14.77 -7.94
N THR A 168 -19.10 -16.08 -8.07
CA THR A 168 -18.77 -17.11 -7.05
C THR A 168 -19.48 -16.92 -5.70
N VAL A 169 -20.51 -16.07 -5.63
CA VAL A 169 -21.30 -15.85 -4.40
C VAL A 169 -22.15 -17.09 -4.10
N GLY A 170 -22.74 -17.68 -5.15
CA GLY A 170 -23.71 -18.76 -5.01
C GLY A 170 -25.07 -18.23 -4.54
N GLY A 171 -26.13 -18.54 -5.29
CA GLY A 171 -27.50 -18.12 -4.97
C GLY A 171 -28.34 -19.25 -4.40
N GLY A 172 -29.47 -18.91 -3.79
CA GLY A 172 -30.51 -19.89 -3.41
C GLY A 172 -31.34 -20.42 -4.59
N ILE A 173 -31.13 -19.88 -5.79
CA ILE A 173 -31.79 -20.29 -7.03
C ILE A 173 -30.82 -21.18 -7.80
N THR A 174 -31.27 -22.35 -8.26
CA THR A 174 -30.49 -23.27 -9.09
C THR A 174 -31.36 -23.90 -10.16
N PRO A 175 -30.82 -24.21 -11.34
CA PRO A 175 -31.57 -24.91 -12.38
C PRO A 175 -31.98 -26.32 -11.95
N VAL A 176 -33.16 -26.74 -12.38
CA VAL A 176 -33.74 -28.01 -12.00
C VAL A 176 -33.44 -29.08 -13.06
N THR A 177 -33.42 -28.69 -14.33
CA THR A 177 -33.21 -29.61 -15.46
C THR A 177 -31.76 -30.11 -15.53
N SER A 178 -31.55 -31.31 -16.10
CA SER A 178 -30.22 -31.88 -16.29
C SER A 178 -29.33 -31.01 -17.20
N LEU A 179 -29.92 -30.45 -18.28
CA LEU A 179 -29.21 -29.55 -19.19
C LEU A 179 -28.90 -28.21 -18.52
N GLY A 180 -29.82 -27.66 -17.73
CA GLY A 180 -29.59 -26.45 -16.95
C GLY A 180 -28.47 -26.63 -15.93
N LYS A 181 -28.42 -27.77 -15.23
CA LYS A 181 -27.33 -28.12 -14.31
C LYS A 181 -25.99 -28.27 -15.01
N LEU A 182 -25.96 -28.91 -16.19
CA LEU A 182 -24.75 -29.01 -17.01
C LEU A 182 -24.26 -27.62 -17.42
N LEU A 183 -25.16 -26.78 -17.96
CA LEU A 183 -24.83 -25.40 -18.34
C LEU A 183 -24.30 -24.60 -17.15
N ALA A 184 -24.97 -24.68 -16.00
CA ALA A 184 -24.55 -24.04 -14.76
C ALA A 184 -23.15 -24.45 -14.32
N SER A 185 -22.84 -25.75 -14.37
CA SER A 185 -21.50 -26.24 -14.01
C SER A 185 -20.42 -25.64 -14.91
N LEU A 186 -20.68 -25.55 -16.21
CA LEU A 186 -19.77 -24.91 -17.18
C LEU A 186 -19.62 -23.40 -16.89
N THR A 187 -20.72 -22.71 -16.57
CA THR A 187 -20.70 -21.30 -16.18
C THR A 187 -19.85 -21.06 -14.94
N MET A 188 -19.92 -21.94 -13.93
CA MET A 188 -19.12 -21.82 -12.70
C MET A 188 -17.61 -21.91 -12.99
N PHE A 189 -17.18 -22.90 -13.78
CA PHE A 189 -15.76 -23.02 -14.16
C PHE A 189 -15.27 -21.81 -14.97
N LEU A 190 -16.09 -21.36 -15.93
CA LEU A 190 -15.75 -20.23 -16.79
C LEU A 190 -15.74 -18.90 -16.01
N GLY A 191 -16.65 -18.74 -15.03
CA GLY A 191 -16.74 -17.58 -14.16
C GLY A 191 -15.46 -17.31 -13.38
N ILE A 192 -14.85 -18.35 -12.82
CA ILE A 192 -13.55 -18.24 -12.10
C ILE A 192 -12.49 -17.61 -13.01
N GLY A 193 -12.37 -18.07 -14.26
CA GLY A 193 -11.36 -17.58 -15.19
C GLY A 193 -11.60 -16.13 -15.61
N ILE A 194 -12.85 -15.78 -15.93
CA ILE A 194 -13.19 -14.44 -16.41
C ILE A 194 -13.12 -13.39 -15.29
N PHE A 195 -13.58 -13.73 -14.09
CA PHE A 195 -13.53 -12.80 -12.96
C PHE A 195 -12.11 -12.61 -12.42
N ALA A 196 -11.20 -13.58 -12.64
CA ALA A 196 -9.79 -13.43 -12.30
C ALA A 196 -9.07 -12.37 -13.15
N LEU A 197 -9.56 -12.07 -14.36
CA LEU A 197 -8.91 -11.15 -15.30
C LEU A 197 -8.78 -9.70 -14.77
N PRO A 198 -9.85 -9.01 -14.31
CA PRO A 198 -9.70 -7.67 -13.72
C PRO A 198 -8.79 -7.66 -12.49
N VAL A 199 -8.84 -8.72 -11.67
CA VAL A 199 -7.96 -8.88 -10.50
C VAL A 199 -6.50 -8.99 -10.94
N ALA A 200 -6.20 -9.82 -11.95
CA ALA A 200 -4.85 -10.01 -12.47
C ALA A 200 -4.29 -8.73 -13.13
N ILE A 201 -5.11 -8.00 -13.90
CA ILE A 201 -4.73 -6.71 -14.50
C ILE A 201 -4.34 -5.71 -13.41
N LEU A 202 -5.15 -5.59 -12.35
CA LEU A 202 -4.85 -4.68 -11.25
C LEU A 202 -3.63 -5.12 -10.45
N ALA A 203 -3.54 -6.41 -10.12
CA ALA A 203 -2.44 -6.95 -9.34
C ALA A 203 -1.10 -6.77 -10.07
N SER A 204 -1.02 -7.11 -11.36
CA SER A 204 0.19 -6.96 -12.16
C SER A 204 0.60 -5.49 -12.30
N ALA A 205 -0.34 -4.59 -12.60
CA ALA A 205 -0.04 -3.17 -12.75
C ALA A 205 0.33 -2.51 -11.41
N TYR A 206 -0.28 -2.93 -10.30
CA TYR A 206 0.06 -2.47 -8.96
C TYR A 206 1.45 -2.94 -8.55
N TYR A 207 1.77 -4.21 -8.81
CA TYR A 207 3.10 -4.78 -8.55
C TYR A 207 4.18 -4.06 -9.35
N GLU A 208 3.94 -3.78 -10.64
CA GLU A 208 4.86 -3.02 -11.49
C GLU A 208 5.11 -1.60 -10.95
N GLU A 209 4.07 -0.88 -10.52
CA GLU A 209 4.24 0.48 -9.98
C GLU A 209 4.96 0.46 -8.61
N ILE A 210 4.72 -0.55 -7.76
CA ILE A 210 5.49 -0.75 -6.53
C ILE A 210 6.96 -1.01 -6.86
N GLN A 211 7.26 -1.91 -7.79
CA GLN A 211 8.64 -2.21 -8.17
C GLN A 211 9.36 -0.98 -8.71
N LYS A 212 8.70 -0.19 -9.57
CA LYS A 212 9.23 1.10 -10.05
C LYS A 212 9.49 2.07 -8.90
N ARG A 213 8.55 2.20 -7.95
CA ARG A 213 8.72 3.07 -6.79
C ARG A 213 9.88 2.60 -5.90
N ASN A 214 9.96 1.32 -5.58
CA ASN A 214 11.01 0.76 -4.76
C ASN A 214 12.38 0.92 -5.43
N PHE A 215 12.44 0.74 -6.75
CA PHE A 215 13.65 1.00 -7.53
C PHE A 215 14.08 2.47 -7.43
N LEU A 216 13.15 3.42 -7.60
CA LEU A 216 13.46 4.85 -7.47
C LEU A 216 13.90 5.24 -6.06
N ILE A 217 13.25 4.70 -5.02
CA ILE A 217 13.66 4.89 -3.62
C ILE A 217 15.07 4.33 -3.40
N SER A 218 15.38 3.16 -3.96
CA SER A 218 16.71 2.57 -3.88
C SER A 218 17.76 3.45 -4.56
N LEU A 219 17.47 3.98 -5.75
CA LEU A 219 18.37 4.91 -6.44
C LEU A 219 18.61 6.19 -5.63
N GLU A 220 17.55 6.77 -5.06
CA GLU A 220 17.66 7.96 -4.20
C GLU A 220 18.51 7.67 -2.96
N THR A 221 18.28 6.52 -2.32
CA THR A 221 19.05 6.06 -1.16
C THR A 221 20.52 5.88 -1.52
N ILE A 222 20.83 5.23 -2.64
CA ILE A 222 22.22 5.02 -3.08
C ILE A 222 22.88 6.35 -3.45
N SER A 223 22.16 7.23 -4.16
CA SER A 223 22.65 8.55 -4.55
C SER A 223 22.88 9.49 -3.35
N SER A 224 22.23 9.24 -2.22
CA SER A 224 22.42 10.03 -0.98
C SER A 224 23.72 9.67 -0.24
N ILE A 225 24.34 8.54 -0.57
CA ILE A 225 25.64 8.16 -0.01
C ILE A 225 26.69 9.04 -0.68
N PRO A 226 27.50 9.79 0.08
CA PRO A 226 28.50 10.71 -0.49
C PRO A 226 29.38 10.06 -1.56
N LEU A 227 29.79 8.81 -1.31
CA LEU A 227 30.57 7.98 -2.21
C LEU A 227 29.99 7.82 -3.63
N PHE A 228 28.66 7.89 -3.79
CA PHE A 228 27.98 7.65 -5.06
C PHE A 228 27.25 8.88 -5.60
N GLU A 229 27.36 10.03 -4.92
CA GLU A 229 26.62 11.26 -5.25
C GLU A 229 26.90 11.74 -6.69
N LYS A 230 28.14 11.57 -7.15
CA LYS A 230 28.61 12.05 -8.47
C LYS A 230 28.42 11.04 -9.60
N LEU A 231 27.87 9.86 -9.32
CA LEU A 231 27.71 8.84 -10.33
C LEU A 231 26.52 9.12 -11.26
N PRO A 232 26.64 8.84 -12.57
CA PRO A 232 25.51 8.94 -13.46
C PRO A 232 24.45 7.89 -13.10
N VAL A 233 23.18 8.18 -13.35
CA VAL A 233 22.03 7.31 -13.00
C VAL A 233 22.20 5.88 -13.52
N GLY A 234 22.80 5.70 -14.69
CA GLY A 234 23.09 4.37 -15.25
C GLY A 234 24.08 3.55 -14.40
N ALA A 235 25.10 4.19 -13.83
CA ALA A 235 26.05 3.55 -12.93
C ALA A 235 25.40 3.20 -11.59
N ILE A 236 24.56 4.09 -11.04
CA ILE A 236 23.79 3.82 -9.81
C ILE A 236 22.86 2.63 -10.02
N GLY A 237 22.22 2.51 -11.18
CA GLY A 237 21.41 1.34 -11.54
C GLY A 237 22.21 0.03 -11.55
N LYS A 238 23.43 0.06 -12.12
CA LYS A 238 24.36 -1.09 -12.14
C LYS A 238 24.79 -1.47 -10.71
N ILE A 239 25.11 -0.48 -9.87
CA ILE A 239 25.43 -0.68 -8.44
C ILE A 239 24.24 -1.31 -7.71
N ASN A 240 23.04 -0.75 -7.86
CA ASN A 240 21.83 -1.25 -7.21
C ASN A 240 21.58 -2.74 -7.53
N SER A 241 21.90 -3.20 -8.75
CA SER A 241 21.78 -4.61 -9.13
C SER A 241 22.82 -5.55 -8.50
N LYS A 242 23.94 -5.00 -8.02
CA LYS A 242 25.07 -5.72 -7.41
C LYS A 242 25.06 -5.69 -5.88
N LEU A 243 24.37 -4.71 -5.28
CA LEU A 243 24.24 -4.59 -3.83
C LEU A 243 23.39 -5.72 -3.24
N GLN A 244 23.90 -6.33 -2.17
CA GLN A 244 23.18 -7.37 -1.43
C GLN A 244 22.73 -6.83 -0.08
N ALA A 245 21.43 -6.76 0.16
CA ALA A 245 20.88 -6.32 1.43
C ALA A 245 21.05 -7.40 2.51
N ALA A 246 21.52 -7.00 3.69
CA ALA A 246 21.65 -7.86 4.87
C ALA A 246 21.02 -7.18 6.08
N LEU A 247 19.98 -7.79 6.66
CA LEU A 247 19.37 -7.36 7.91
C LEU A 247 19.96 -8.18 9.07
N LEU A 248 20.56 -7.51 10.04
CA LEU A 248 21.26 -8.16 11.15
C LEU A 248 20.69 -7.66 12.48
N PRO A 249 20.43 -8.56 13.46
CA PRO A 249 20.00 -8.17 14.79
C PRO A 249 21.14 -7.48 15.55
N ALA A 250 20.82 -6.84 16.67
CA ALA A 250 21.80 -6.23 17.58
C ALA A 250 22.82 -7.26 18.12
N GLY A 251 24.08 -6.84 18.29
CA GLY A 251 25.16 -7.68 18.83
C GLY A 251 25.78 -8.67 17.84
N LYS A 252 25.36 -8.67 16.57
CA LYS A 252 25.93 -9.55 15.53
C LYS A 252 27.26 -8.98 15.05
N LYS A 253 28.31 -9.81 15.08
CA LYS A 253 29.61 -9.47 14.49
C LYS A 253 29.54 -9.52 12.96
N ILE A 254 29.91 -8.42 12.31
CA ILE A 254 29.83 -8.21 10.86
C ILE A 254 31.20 -8.41 10.21
N ILE A 255 32.24 -7.86 10.83
CA ILE A 255 33.64 -7.99 10.42
C ILE A 255 34.45 -8.42 11.64
N THR A 256 35.40 -9.34 11.45
CA THR A 256 36.41 -9.67 12.46
C THR A 256 37.77 -9.12 12.03
N LYS A 257 38.48 -8.47 12.96
CA LYS A 257 39.85 -8.02 12.74
C LYS A 257 40.76 -9.20 12.36
N GLY A 258 41.58 -9.00 11.33
CA GLY A 258 42.51 -10.01 10.80
C GLY A 258 41.97 -10.87 9.66
N ASP A 259 40.66 -10.86 9.40
CA ASP A 259 40.07 -11.58 8.27
C ASP A 259 40.48 -10.94 6.93
N ASN A 260 40.36 -11.69 5.84
CA ASN A 260 40.52 -11.15 4.49
C ASN A 260 39.36 -10.21 4.14
N ALA A 261 39.67 -9.12 3.43
CA ALA A 261 38.65 -8.20 2.95
C ALA A 261 37.99 -8.70 1.66
N ASP A 262 36.73 -9.11 1.75
CA ASP A 262 35.91 -9.67 0.66
C ASP A 262 34.84 -8.69 0.12
N ALA A 263 34.44 -7.71 0.92
CA ALA A 263 33.39 -6.76 0.62
C ALA A 263 33.44 -5.49 1.48
N MET A 264 32.73 -4.45 1.05
CA MET A 264 32.43 -3.28 1.87
C MET A 264 30.92 -3.22 2.16
N TYR A 265 30.57 -2.45 3.17
CA TYR A 265 29.20 -2.36 3.67
C TYR A 265 28.79 -0.90 3.83
N ILE A 266 27.58 -0.59 3.42
CA ILE A 266 26.93 0.71 3.60
C ILE A 266 25.78 0.53 4.58
N ILE A 267 25.59 1.48 5.49
CA ILE A 267 24.53 1.45 6.49
C ILE A 267 23.29 2.15 5.93
N GLU A 268 22.25 1.39 5.65
CA GLU A 268 20.96 1.91 5.18
C GLU A 268 20.07 2.30 6.37
N PHE A 269 20.09 1.49 7.43
CA PHE A 269 19.32 1.71 8.66
C PHE A 269 20.06 1.11 9.85
N GLY A 270 19.88 1.68 11.03
CA GLY A 270 20.49 1.20 12.27
C GLY A 270 21.86 1.81 12.53
N SER A 271 22.64 1.17 13.40
CA SER A 271 24.01 1.61 13.70
C SER A 271 24.92 0.44 14.04
N VAL A 272 26.21 0.63 13.76
CA VAL A 272 27.27 -0.35 14.05
C VAL A 272 28.34 0.30 14.92
N LYS A 273 29.01 -0.52 15.72
CA LYS A 273 30.13 -0.12 16.56
C LYS A 273 31.42 -0.71 16.02
N VAL A 274 32.41 0.15 15.83
CA VAL A 274 33.77 -0.23 15.43
C VAL A 274 34.61 -0.46 16.68
N GLU A 275 35.13 -1.68 16.85
CA GLU A 275 35.94 -2.09 18.00
C GLU A 275 37.39 -1.64 17.81
N LEU A 276 37.66 -0.37 18.13
CA LEU A 276 38.99 0.24 18.21
C LEU A 276 39.36 0.52 19.68
N SER A 277 40.57 1.04 19.93
CA SER A 277 40.98 1.53 21.25
C SER A 277 40.04 2.63 21.77
N ASP A 278 39.55 3.48 20.87
CA ASP A 278 38.44 4.41 21.11
C ASP A 278 37.24 4.02 20.21
N PRO A 279 36.12 3.51 20.76
CA PRO A 279 35.04 2.97 19.95
C PRO A 279 34.26 4.05 19.20
N ILE A 280 34.14 3.89 17.87
CA ILE A 280 33.36 4.78 17.01
C ILE A 280 32.03 4.12 16.64
N THR A 281 30.94 4.89 16.61
CA THR A 281 29.63 4.42 16.14
C THR A 281 29.34 5.04 14.77
N LEU A 282 28.96 4.21 13.80
CA LEU A 282 28.56 4.64 12.46
C LEU A 282 27.06 4.44 12.29
N GLY A 283 26.41 5.39 11.61
CA GLY A 283 24.96 5.45 11.42
C GLY A 283 24.52 5.40 9.95
N PRO A 284 23.23 5.64 9.67
CA PRO A 284 22.72 5.63 8.30
C PRO A 284 23.47 6.63 7.40
N GLY A 285 23.84 6.18 6.19
CA GLY A 285 24.65 6.95 5.23
C GLY A 285 26.15 6.72 5.34
N ASP A 286 26.65 6.22 6.48
CA ASP A 286 28.05 5.83 6.63
C ASP A 286 28.34 4.49 5.94
N TYR A 287 29.62 4.25 5.64
CA TYR A 287 30.12 2.99 5.11
C TYR A 287 31.45 2.57 5.74
N PHE A 288 31.75 1.27 5.67
CA PHE A 288 32.95 0.67 6.23
C PHE A 288 33.45 -0.54 5.44
N GLY A 289 34.72 -0.88 5.66
CA GLY A 289 35.38 -2.05 5.06
C GLY A 289 36.06 -1.76 3.72
N GLU A 290 36.03 -0.51 3.25
CA GLU A 290 36.67 0.00 2.04
C GLU A 290 38.18 -0.20 2.02
N ARG A 291 38.83 -0.03 3.19
CA ARG A 291 40.30 0.00 3.30
C ARG A 291 40.96 -1.30 2.89
N GLY A 292 40.47 -2.41 3.42
CA GLY A 292 41.00 -3.74 3.11
C GLY A 292 40.82 -4.10 1.64
N LEU A 293 39.82 -3.52 0.97
CA LEU A 293 39.60 -3.74 -0.46
C LEU A 293 40.59 -2.96 -1.33
N LEU A 294 40.83 -1.69 -1.02
CA LEU A 294 41.72 -0.81 -1.80
C LEU A 294 43.20 -1.16 -1.64
N LYS A 295 43.65 -1.39 -0.40
CA LYS A 295 45.07 -1.66 -0.10
C LYS A 295 45.43 -3.15 -0.19
N ASN A 296 44.44 -4.00 -0.47
CA ASN A 296 44.58 -5.46 -0.43
C ASN A 296 45.12 -5.96 0.93
N GLU A 297 44.63 -5.34 2.00
CA GLU A 297 45.01 -5.61 3.40
C GLU A 297 43.93 -6.43 4.12
N VAL A 298 44.32 -7.07 5.23
CA VAL A 298 43.36 -7.70 6.16
C VAL A 298 42.53 -6.65 6.90
N ARG A 299 41.40 -7.07 7.46
CA ARG A 299 40.50 -6.20 8.24
C ARG A 299 41.24 -5.62 9.46
N ASN A 300 41.25 -4.31 9.58
CA ASN A 300 41.97 -3.58 10.64
C ASN A 300 41.24 -3.52 11.99
N ALA A 301 39.91 -3.66 11.99
CA ALA A 301 39.06 -3.62 13.17
C ALA A 301 37.90 -4.62 13.07
N SER A 302 37.39 -5.05 14.23
CA SER A 302 36.13 -5.80 14.30
C SER A 302 34.96 -4.82 14.31
N ILE A 303 33.84 -5.19 13.70
CA ILE A 303 32.64 -4.35 13.65
C ILE A 303 31.45 -5.21 14.05
N THR A 304 30.65 -4.68 14.98
CA THR A 304 29.49 -5.36 15.57
C THR A 304 28.27 -4.45 15.47
N SER A 305 27.09 -5.01 15.17
CA SER A 305 25.85 -4.22 15.15
C SER A 305 25.50 -3.73 16.56
N ALA A 306 25.22 -2.43 16.70
CA ALA A 306 24.83 -1.84 17.99
C ALA A 306 23.31 -2.00 18.24
N GLN A 307 22.53 -1.99 17.15
CA GLN A 307 21.10 -2.26 17.11
C GLN A 307 20.76 -3.10 15.87
N GLU A 308 19.47 -3.36 15.62
CA GLU A 308 19.06 -3.94 14.34
C GLU A 308 19.54 -3.02 13.20
N VAL A 309 20.27 -3.59 12.24
CA VAL A 309 20.93 -2.84 11.18
C VAL A 309 20.63 -3.47 9.82
N LYS A 310 20.32 -2.62 8.84
CA LYS A 310 20.20 -3.00 7.43
C LYS A 310 21.44 -2.49 6.69
N LEU A 311 22.21 -3.41 6.13
CA LEU A 311 23.44 -3.12 5.40
C LEU A 311 23.27 -3.44 3.91
N LEU A 312 23.90 -2.64 3.06
CA LEU A 312 24.09 -2.96 1.65
C LEU A 312 25.55 -3.43 1.45
N LYS A 313 25.73 -4.71 1.14
CA LYS A 313 27.03 -5.35 0.88
C LYS A 313 27.40 -5.19 -0.59
N LEU A 314 28.59 -4.64 -0.85
CA LEU A 314 29.21 -4.57 -2.18
C LEU A 314 30.48 -5.42 -2.18
N LYS A 315 30.55 -6.44 -3.05
CA LYS A 315 31.71 -7.35 -3.12
C LYS A 315 32.93 -6.64 -3.69
N LYS A 316 34.12 -7.16 -3.38
CA LYS A 316 35.39 -6.66 -3.92
C LYS A 316 35.41 -6.61 -5.45
N GLU A 317 34.99 -7.69 -6.10
CA GLU A 317 34.96 -7.81 -7.56
C GLU A 317 34.07 -6.72 -8.19
N ASP A 318 32.88 -6.52 -7.62
CA ASP A 318 31.94 -5.50 -8.06
C ASP A 318 32.48 -4.08 -7.84
N LEU A 319 33.14 -3.82 -6.71
CA LEU A 319 33.77 -2.54 -6.42
C LEU A 319 34.92 -2.23 -7.39
N LEU A 320 35.78 -3.22 -7.66
CA LEU A 320 36.91 -3.06 -8.58
C LEU A 320 36.44 -2.78 -10.02
N GLU A 321 35.38 -3.45 -10.46
CA GLU A 321 34.75 -3.16 -11.74
C GLU A 321 34.24 -1.71 -11.80
N LEU A 322 33.56 -1.23 -10.74
CA LEU A 322 33.08 0.15 -10.67
C LEU A 322 34.21 1.18 -10.67
N ILE A 323 35.29 0.90 -9.94
CA ILE A 323 36.49 1.75 -9.93
C ILE A 323 37.12 1.85 -11.32
N SER A 324 37.15 0.73 -12.06
CA SER A 324 37.70 0.72 -13.42
C SER A 324 36.89 1.56 -14.41
N GLU A 325 35.57 1.66 -14.20
CA GLU A 325 34.67 2.47 -15.02
C GLU A 325 34.61 3.94 -14.56
N HIS A 326 34.87 4.19 -13.26
CA HIS A 326 34.69 5.48 -12.61
C HIS A 326 35.85 5.80 -11.65
N ALA A 327 36.94 6.34 -12.20
CA ALA A 327 38.18 6.62 -11.45
C ALA A 327 38.00 7.54 -10.21
N HIS A 328 37.04 8.47 -10.22
CA HIS A 328 36.76 9.36 -9.08
C HIS A 328 36.35 8.61 -7.81
N LEU A 329 35.73 7.42 -7.92
CA LEU A 329 35.38 6.60 -6.76
C LEU A 329 36.63 6.17 -5.98
N PHE A 330 37.71 5.87 -6.70
CA PHE A 330 38.98 5.50 -6.08
C PHE A 330 39.60 6.67 -5.32
N GLU A 331 39.55 7.89 -5.87
CA GLU A 331 40.05 9.10 -5.22
C GLU A 331 39.31 9.37 -3.91
N GLU A 332 37.98 9.29 -3.94
CA GLU A 332 37.14 9.54 -2.76
C GLU A 332 37.33 8.47 -1.67
N LEU A 333 37.35 7.19 -2.05
CA LEU A 333 37.62 6.10 -1.11
C LEU A 333 39.03 6.18 -0.51
N SER A 334 40.02 6.61 -1.30
CA SER A 334 41.39 6.78 -0.82
C SER A 334 41.50 7.95 0.17
N ALA A 335 40.86 9.09 -0.11
CA ALA A 335 40.83 10.24 0.78
C ALA A 335 40.20 9.91 2.15
N VAL A 336 39.09 9.16 2.15
CA VAL A 336 38.43 8.73 3.39
C VAL A 336 39.26 7.69 4.15
N SER A 337 39.89 6.75 3.44
CA SER A 337 40.81 5.76 4.02
C SER A 337 41.98 6.41 4.75
N GLU A 338 42.59 7.44 4.16
CA GLU A 338 43.69 8.20 4.77
C GLU A 338 43.24 8.95 6.04
N THR A 339 42.08 9.60 5.99
CA THR A 339 41.53 10.34 7.15
C THR A 339 41.25 9.43 8.35
N ARG A 340 40.83 8.18 8.09
CA ARG A 340 40.54 7.18 9.13
C ARG A 340 41.78 6.41 9.59
N SER A 341 42.97 6.71 9.05
CA SER A 341 44.24 6.02 9.35
C SER A 341 45.06 6.64 10.47
N GLY A 342 44.77 7.89 10.82
CA GLY A 342 45.26 8.54 12.05
C GLY A 342 44.34 8.20 13.21
#